data_AF-A0A7K1RK59-F1
#
_entry.id   AF-A0A7K1RK59-F1
#
_cell.length_a   1.000
_cell.length_b   1.000
_cell.length_c   1.000
_cell.angle_alpha   90.00
_cell.angle_beta   90.00
_cell.angle_gamma   90.00
#
_symmetry.space_group_name_H-M   'P 1'
#
loop_
_entity.id
_entity.type
_entity.pdbx_description
1 polymer ?
#
loop_
_entity_poly.entity_id
_entity_poly.type
_entity_poly.pdbx_seq_one_letter_code
_entity_poly.pdbx_strand_id
1 'polypeptide(L)'
;MSVSQSPPVIRFGGGKDAVRPLGRSILRGLMCTCPACGSGRLFKAFLKPVDICAACGEDLSHQRADDLPPYIVIMIVGHVLLGGYMMTDLVFVLSTWAHLAIWTPIAVIVSLLIIQPIKGGVVGLQWALRMHGFGDEPDVIEDYDERYPPK
;
A
#
# COMPACT_ATOMS: atom_id res chain seq x y z
N MET A 1 -8.57 -47.88 10.95
CA MET A 1 -8.04 -47.11 9.80
C MET A 1 -8.23 -45.63 10.14
N SER A 2 -7.24 -44.99 10.74
CA SER A 2 -7.30 -43.57 11.09
C SER A 2 -6.89 -42.75 9.87
N VAL A 3 -7.83 -41.98 9.33
CA VAL A 3 -7.57 -41.01 8.26
C VAL A 3 -6.79 -39.86 8.88
N SER A 4 -5.50 -39.76 8.57
CA SER A 4 -4.69 -38.58 8.84
C SER A 4 -5.20 -37.45 7.94
N GLN A 5 -6.03 -36.57 8.47
CA GLN A 5 -6.39 -35.32 7.79
C GLN A 5 -5.22 -34.36 7.99
N SER A 6 -4.47 -34.09 6.91
CA SER A 6 -3.50 -32.99 6.90
C SER A 6 -4.23 -31.68 7.22
N PRO A 7 -3.66 -30.80 8.07
CA PRO A 7 -4.28 -29.51 8.36
C PRO A 7 -4.48 -28.73 7.05
N PRO A 8 -5.61 -28.02 6.88
CA PRO A 8 -5.81 -27.19 5.71
C PRO A 8 -4.66 -26.18 5.65
N VAL A 9 -3.90 -26.20 4.57
CA VAL A 9 -2.96 -25.12 4.26
C VAL A 9 -3.77 -23.83 4.22
N ILE A 10 -3.54 -22.97 5.21
CA ILE A 10 -4.13 -21.63 5.27
C ILE A 10 -3.60 -20.88 4.05
N ARG A 11 -4.43 -20.83 3.00
CA ARG A 11 -4.23 -19.93 1.87
C ARG A 11 -4.68 -18.54 2.33
N PHE A 12 -3.73 -17.70 2.72
CA PHE A 12 -4.00 -16.27 2.77
C PHE A 12 -4.33 -15.79 1.35
N GLY A 13 -5.59 -15.45 1.09
CA GLY A 13 -6.12 -15.08 -0.23
C GLY A 13 -7.07 -16.15 -0.80
N GLY A 14 -8.36 -15.98 -0.49
CA GLY A 14 -9.44 -16.92 -0.82
C GLY A 14 -9.94 -16.88 -2.28
N GLY A 15 -10.64 -17.97 -2.61
CA GLY A 15 -11.73 -18.00 -3.60
C GLY A 15 -11.38 -18.26 -5.07
N LYS A 16 -12.07 -19.22 -5.70
CA LYS A 16 -11.89 -19.73 -7.07
C LYS A 16 -12.28 -18.77 -8.22
N ASP A 17 -12.65 -17.52 -7.96
CA ASP A 17 -13.22 -16.66 -9.00
C ASP A 17 -12.21 -15.64 -9.54
N ALA A 18 -11.97 -15.67 -10.85
CA ALA A 18 -11.16 -14.76 -11.69
C ALA A 18 -9.98 -14.03 -11.02
N VAL A 19 -8.75 -14.45 -11.32
CA VAL A 19 -7.52 -13.75 -10.91
C VAL A 19 -7.60 -12.26 -11.30
N ARG A 20 -7.70 -11.37 -10.31
CA ARG A 20 -7.65 -9.91 -10.53
C ARG A 20 -6.25 -9.55 -11.04
N PRO A 21 -6.11 -8.76 -12.13
CA PRO A 21 -4.80 -8.42 -12.68
C PRO A 21 -4.03 -7.52 -11.71
N LEU A 22 -3.04 -8.08 -11.00
CA LEU A 22 -2.26 -7.40 -9.96
C LEU A 22 -1.63 -6.10 -10.48
N GLY A 23 -0.82 -6.18 -11.54
CA GLY A 23 -0.11 -5.01 -12.07
C GLY A 23 -1.05 -3.89 -12.52
N ARG A 24 -2.17 -4.22 -13.16
CA ARG A 24 -3.16 -3.23 -13.61
C ARG A 24 -3.83 -2.52 -12.43
N SER A 25 -4.13 -3.27 -11.38
CA SER A 25 -4.81 -2.76 -10.18
C SER A 25 -3.89 -1.83 -9.40
N ILE A 26 -2.62 -2.21 -9.23
CA ILE A 26 -1.59 -1.38 -8.61
C ILE A 26 -1.39 -0.11 -9.43
N LEU A 27 -1.24 -0.21 -10.75
CA LEU A 27 -1.03 0.96 -11.62
C LEU A 27 -2.19 1.96 -11.56
N ARG A 28 -3.43 1.46 -11.58
CA ARG A 28 -4.63 2.31 -11.39
C ARG A 28 -4.63 2.99 -10.03
N GLY A 29 -4.27 2.25 -8.99
CA GLY A 29 -4.07 2.77 -7.64
C GLY A 29 -3.01 3.88 -7.58
N LEU A 30 -1.84 3.67 -8.18
CA LEU A 30 -0.77 4.66 -8.30
C LEU A 30 -1.24 5.93 -9.03
N MET A 31 -2.09 5.78 -10.05
CA MET A 31 -2.74 6.92 -10.73
C MET A 31 -3.89 7.57 -9.93
N CYS A 32 -4.09 7.17 -8.66
CA CYS A 32 -5.17 7.67 -7.80
C CYS A 32 -6.59 7.41 -8.36
N THR A 33 -6.73 6.34 -9.15
CA THR A 33 -7.99 5.89 -9.74
C THR A 33 -8.46 4.57 -9.12
N CYS A 34 -9.75 4.26 -9.27
CA CYS A 34 -10.34 3.03 -8.76
C CYS A 34 -9.63 1.79 -9.37
N PRO A 35 -9.16 0.83 -8.55
CA PRO A 35 -8.43 -0.34 -9.05
C PRO A 35 -9.30 -1.25 -9.93
N ALA A 36 -10.60 -1.31 -9.67
CA ALA A 36 -11.57 -2.12 -10.44
C ALA A 36 -11.85 -1.54 -11.84
N CYS A 37 -12.33 -0.29 -11.93
CA CYS A 37 -12.74 0.32 -13.20
C CYS A 37 -11.66 1.20 -13.86
N GLY A 38 -10.84 1.90 -13.08
CA GLY A 38 -9.81 2.84 -13.56
C GLY A 38 -10.31 4.23 -13.97
N SER A 39 -11.61 4.51 -13.88
CA SER A 39 -12.19 5.83 -14.21
C SER A 39 -12.64 6.63 -12.98
N GLY A 40 -13.07 5.94 -11.92
CA GLY A 40 -13.45 6.58 -10.66
C GLY A 40 -12.24 7.12 -9.89
N ARG A 41 -12.44 8.16 -9.09
CA ARG A 41 -11.42 8.68 -8.17
C ARG A 41 -11.28 7.76 -6.95
N LEU A 42 -10.05 7.48 -6.54
CA LEU A 42 -9.78 6.68 -5.33
C LEU A 42 -9.83 7.51 -4.05
N PHE A 43 -9.48 8.79 -4.12
CA PHE A 43 -9.38 9.67 -2.96
C PHE A 43 -10.35 10.85 -3.06
N LYS A 44 -11.10 11.10 -1.97
CA LYS A 44 -11.94 12.30 -1.82
C LYS A 44 -11.14 13.54 -1.41
N ALA A 45 -10.12 13.35 -0.57
CA ALA A 45 -9.25 14.45 -0.12
C ALA A 45 -7.86 13.92 0.25
N PHE A 46 -6.81 14.37 -0.42
CA PHE A 46 -5.41 13.96 -0.25
C PHE A 46 -5.23 12.45 0.05
N LEU A 47 -5.18 12.03 1.33
CA LEU A 47 -5.01 10.63 1.76
C LEU A 47 -6.30 9.92 2.23
N LYS A 48 -7.45 10.61 2.18
CA LYS A 48 -8.77 10.07 2.54
C LYS A 48 -9.41 9.38 1.33
N PRO A 49 -9.56 8.05 1.34
CA PRO A 49 -10.20 7.33 0.26
C PRO A 49 -11.70 7.63 0.17
N VAL A 50 -12.29 7.37 -0.99
CA VAL A 50 -13.75 7.30 -1.15
C VAL A 50 -14.27 5.98 -0.59
N ASP A 51 -15.47 5.98 -0.03
CA ASP A 51 -16.07 4.78 0.54
C ASP A 51 -16.65 3.89 -0.57
N ILE A 52 -17.29 4.49 -1.58
CA ILE A 52 -17.86 3.80 -2.75
C ILE A 52 -17.37 4.49 -4.03
N CYS A 53 -16.95 3.70 -5.01
CA CYS A 53 -16.59 4.22 -6.32
C CYS A 53 -17.83 4.72 -7.09
N ALA A 54 -17.86 6.00 -7.47
CA ALA A 54 -18.98 6.59 -8.22
C ALA A 54 -19.19 6.01 -9.64
N ALA A 55 -18.17 5.35 -10.22
CA ALA A 55 -18.24 4.82 -11.58
C ALA A 55 -18.68 3.36 -11.65
N CYS A 56 -18.24 2.51 -10.71
CA CYS A 56 -18.53 1.07 -10.74
C CYS A 56 -19.21 0.54 -9.47
N GLY A 57 -19.41 1.37 -8.45
CA GLY A 57 -20.08 0.96 -7.21
C GLY A 57 -19.23 0.09 -6.27
N GLU A 58 -17.94 -0.09 -6.56
CA GLU A 58 -17.04 -0.87 -5.70
C GLU A 58 -16.91 -0.24 -4.31
N ASP A 59 -17.07 -1.05 -3.26
CA ASP A 59 -16.82 -0.65 -1.88
C ASP A 59 -15.31 -0.62 -1.61
N LEU A 60 -14.78 0.55 -1.31
CA LEU A 60 -13.37 0.82 -1.03
C LEU A 60 -13.13 1.15 0.46
N SER A 61 -14.17 1.13 1.29
CA SER A 61 -14.10 1.44 2.73
C SER A 61 -13.26 0.43 3.53
N HIS A 62 -13.13 -0.78 2.99
CA HIS A 62 -12.38 -1.89 3.57
C HIS A 62 -10.86 -1.69 3.62
N GLN A 63 -10.31 -0.73 2.86
CA GLN A 63 -8.87 -0.54 2.82
C GLN A 63 -8.29 -0.23 4.22
N ARG A 64 -7.26 -0.98 4.60
CA ARG A 64 -6.44 -0.72 5.81
C ARG A 64 -4.98 -0.65 5.41
N ALA A 65 -4.63 0.39 4.66
CA ALA A 65 -3.32 0.57 4.05
C ALA A 65 -2.51 1.68 4.73
N ASP A 66 -2.58 1.83 6.04
CA ASP A 66 -2.03 3.03 6.69
C ASP A 66 -0.54 2.92 7.05
N ASP A 67 -0.01 1.71 7.33
CA ASP A 67 1.40 1.54 7.74
C ASP A 67 2.37 1.33 6.56
N LEU A 68 1.95 0.60 5.52
CA LEU A 68 2.83 0.26 4.40
C LEU A 68 3.28 1.48 3.55
N PRO A 69 2.42 2.46 3.21
CA PRO A 69 2.82 3.57 2.35
C PRO A 69 3.95 4.43 2.94
N PRO A 70 3.93 4.86 4.21
CA PRO A 70 5.04 5.59 4.81
C PRO A 70 6.39 4.86 4.72
N TYR A 71 6.43 3.54 4.93
CA TYR A 71 7.66 2.75 4.80
C TYR A 71 8.23 2.76 3.39
N ILE A 72 7.37 2.64 2.37
CA ILE A 72 7.81 2.69 0.96
C ILE A 72 8.31 4.11 0.62
N VAL A 73 7.60 5.15 1.08
CA VAL A 73 8.01 6.55 0.88
C VAL A 73 9.39 6.81 1.48
N ILE A 74 9.64 6.46 2.75
CA ILE A 74 10.93 6.74 3.41
C ILE A 74 12.07 5.96 2.77
N MET A 75 11.83 4.73 2.31
CA MET A 75 12.83 3.95 1.58
C MET A 75 13.23 4.64 0.28
N ILE A 76 12.26 5.05 -0.54
CA ILE A 76 12.54 5.73 -1.82
C ILE A 76 13.22 7.08 -1.58
N VAL A 77 12.60 7.91 -0.74
CA VAL A 77 13.06 9.28 -0.47
C VAL A 77 14.42 9.27 0.21
N GLY A 78 14.65 8.38 1.18
CA GLY A 78 15.93 8.24 1.86
C GLY A 78 17.07 7.92 0.90
N HIS A 79 16.89 6.97 -0.02
CA HIS A 79 17.94 6.61 -0.98
C HIS A 79 18.22 7.74 -1.97
N VAL A 80 17.18 8.40 -2.48
CA VAL A 80 17.34 9.50 -3.44
C VAL A 80 17.99 10.72 -2.78
N LEU A 81 17.54 11.11 -1.59
CA LEU A 81 18.09 12.24 -0.87
C LEU A 81 19.52 12.00 -0.40
N LEU A 82 19.80 10.82 0.18
CA LEU A 82 21.15 10.50 0.66
C LEU A 82 22.14 10.39 -0.50
N GLY A 83 21.74 9.69 -1.58
CA GLY A 83 22.56 9.57 -2.78
C GLY A 83 22.80 10.92 -3.46
N GLY A 84 21.76 11.74 -3.55
CA GLY A 84 21.84 13.10 -4.09
C GLY A 84 22.71 14.02 -3.24
N TYR A 85 22.54 13.99 -1.91
CA TYR A 85 23.37 14.75 -0.97
C TYR A 85 24.84 14.37 -1.09
N MET A 86 25.15 13.08 -1.06
CA MET A 86 26.52 12.58 -1.23
C MET A 86 27.10 12.98 -2.57
N MET A 87 26.32 12.90 -3.66
CA MET A 87 26.76 13.34 -4.98
C MET A 87 27.09 14.84 -4.99
N THR A 88 26.24 15.69 -4.41
CA THR A 88 26.50 17.14 -4.38
C THR A 88 27.68 17.51 -3.51
N ASP A 89 27.85 16.84 -2.37
CA ASP A 89 28.95 17.07 -1.43
C ASP A 89 30.32 16.69 -2.02
N LEU A 90 30.35 15.63 -2.85
CA LEU A 90 31.57 15.18 -3.52
C LEU A 90 31.96 16.05 -4.74
N VAL A 91 30.98 16.62 -5.44
CA VAL A 91 31.21 17.34 -6.70
C VAL A 91 31.33 18.85 -6.49
N PHE A 92 30.63 19.41 -5.51
CA PHE A 92 30.54 20.85 -5.31
C PHE A 92 31.00 21.26 -3.91
N VAL A 93 31.72 22.38 -3.83
CA VAL A 93 32.11 22.98 -2.54
C VAL A 93 30.94 23.81 -2.01
N LEU A 94 29.88 23.15 -1.56
CA LEU A 94 28.72 23.79 -0.92
C LEU A 94 28.90 23.82 0.60
N SER A 95 28.48 24.92 1.24
CA SER A 95 28.39 24.96 2.70
C SER A 95 27.30 24.02 3.20
N THR A 96 27.40 23.57 4.46
CA THR A 96 26.38 22.72 5.09
C THR A 96 24.99 23.38 5.10
N TRP A 97 24.95 24.71 5.26
CA TRP A 97 23.71 25.48 5.20
C TRP A 97 23.08 25.48 3.80
N ALA A 98 23.89 25.53 2.75
CA ALA A 98 23.38 25.43 1.38
C ALA A 98 22.77 24.05 1.11
N HIS A 99 23.42 22.97 1.59
CA HIS A 99 22.85 21.64 1.49
C HIS A 99 21.52 21.50 2.23
N LEU A 100 21.41 22.00 3.46
CA LEU A 100 20.16 22.01 4.21
C LEU A 100 19.07 22.80 3.47
N ALA A 101 19.41 23.99 2.99
CA ALA A 101 18.46 24.86 2.27
C ALA A 101 17.95 24.23 0.95
N ILE A 102 18.68 23.30 0.34
CA ILE A 102 18.29 22.62 -0.89
C ILE A 102 17.58 21.29 -0.58
N TRP A 103 18.21 20.42 0.19
CA TRP A 103 17.76 19.05 0.38
C TRP A 103 16.56 18.94 1.33
N THR A 104 16.44 19.81 2.34
CA THR A 104 15.29 19.82 3.24
C THR A 104 13.96 20.14 2.52
N PRO A 105 13.84 21.24 1.73
CA PRO A 105 12.59 21.48 1.01
C PRO A 105 12.31 20.42 -0.05
N ILE A 106 13.34 19.92 -0.75
CA ILE A 106 13.17 18.81 -1.70
C ILE A 106 12.59 17.58 -0.98
N ALA A 107 13.12 17.22 0.19
CA ALA A 107 12.61 16.10 0.98
C ALA A 107 11.11 16.24 1.26
N VAL A 108 10.69 17.41 1.77
CA VAL A 108 9.29 17.68 2.11
C VAL A 108 8.40 17.61 0.88
N ILE A 109 8.79 18.29 -0.21
CA ILE A 109 7.98 18.34 -1.44
C ILE A 109 7.84 16.95 -2.04
N VAL A 110 8.94 16.21 -2.18
CA VAL A 110 8.93 14.86 -2.77
C VAL A 110 8.12 13.88 -1.92
N SER A 111 8.26 13.92 -0.59
CA SER A 111 7.45 13.08 0.31
C SER A 111 5.95 13.35 0.14
N LEU A 112 5.53 14.61 0.08
CA LEU A 112 4.12 14.99 -0.10
C LEU A 112 3.57 14.60 -1.48
N LEU A 113 4.39 14.67 -2.53
CA LEU A 113 3.98 14.27 -3.88
C LEU A 113 3.83 12.76 -4.03
N ILE A 114 4.70 11.98 -3.39
CA ILE A 114 4.77 10.52 -3.57
C ILE A 114 3.85 9.76 -2.59
N ILE A 115 3.52 10.32 -1.43
CA ILE A 115 2.70 9.60 -0.43
C ILE A 115 1.31 9.23 -0.95
N GLN A 116 0.66 10.11 -1.72
CA GLN A 116 -0.67 9.87 -2.28
C GLN A 116 -0.70 8.73 -3.32
N PRO A 117 0.15 8.74 -4.37
CA PRO A 117 0.17 7.64 -5.35
C PRO A 117 0.58 6.32 -4.69
N ILE A 118 1.59 6.31 -3.79
CA ILE A 118 1.98 5.07 -3.10
C ILE A 118 0.83 4.50 -2.30
N LYS A 119 0.10 5.33 -1.53
CA LYS A 119 -1.09 4.86 -0.80
C LYS A 119 -2.09 4.24 -1.76
N GLY A 120 -2.36 4.88 -2.88
CA GLY A 120 -3.29 4.35 -3.89
C GLY A 120 -2.82 3.02 -4.48
N GLY A 121 -1.53 2.87 -4.77
CA GLY A 121 -0.93 1.63 -5.25
C GLY A 121 -1.07 0.48 -4.25
N VAL A 122 -0.88 0.75 -2.96
CA VAL A 122 -1.10 -0.23 -1.89
C VAL A 122 -2.58 -0.65 -1.82
N VAL A 123 -3.52 0.30 -1.91
CA VAL A 123 -4.95 -0.05 -1.95
C VAL A 123 -5.27 -0.91 -3.18
N GLY A 124 -4.68 -0.62 -4.34
CA GLY A 124 -4.81 -1.44 -5.55
C GLY A 124 -4.24 -2.85 -5.40
N LEU A 125 -3.13 -3.00 -4.67
CA LEU A 125 -2.57 -4.29 -4.30
C LEU A 125 -3.51 -5.07 -3.36
N GLN A 126 -4.01 -4.42 -2.30
CA GLN A 126 -4.95 -5.02 -1.35
C GLN A 126 -6.22 -5.49 -2.06
N TRP A 127 -6.75 -4.67 -2.96
CA TRP A 127 -7.92 -5.02 -3.78
C TRP A 127 -7.64 -6.24 -4.67
N ALA A 128 -6.50 -6.27 -5.36
CA ALA A 128 -6.19 -7.38 -6.25
C ALA A 128 -5.90 -8.70 -5.51
N LEU A 129 -5.37 -8.61 -4.28
CA LEU A 129 -5.11 -9.77 -3.41
C LEU A 129 -6.27 -10.13 -2.47
N ARG A 130 -7.42 -9.43 -2.56
CA ARG A 130 -8.58 -9.64 -1.69
C ARG A 130 -8.26 -9.54 -0.18
N MET A 131 -7.33 -8.66 0.19
CA MET A 131 -6.91 -8.50 1.59
C MET A 131 -7.85 -7.54 2.34
N HIS A 132 -7.90 -7.64 3.67
CA HIS A 132 -8.56 -6.65 4.56
C HIS A 132 -10.05 -6.41 4.24
N GLY A 133 -10.84 -7.46 4.01
CA GLY A 133 -12.27 -7.33 3.69
C GLY A 133 -12.60 -7.10 2.22
N PHE A 134 -11.61 -7.07 1.31
CA PHE A 134 -11.84 -7.15 -0.14
C PHE A 134 -12.12 -8.58 -0.65
N GLY A 135 -12.11 -9.57 0.25
CA GLY A 135 -12.42 -10.96 -0.04
C GLY A 135 -13.85 -11.32 0.33
N ASP A 136 -14.38 -12.36 -0.33
CA ASP A 136 -15.74 -12.85 -0.13
C ASP A 136 -15.91 -13.66 1.17
N GLU A 137 -14.80 -13.95 1.87
CA GLU A 137 -14.77 -14.72 3.12
C GLU A 137 -14.60 -13.77 4.31
N PRO A 138 -15.38 -13.92 5.40
CA PRO A 138 -15.20 -13.13 6.60
C PRO A 138 -13.84 -13.44 7.23
N ASP A 139 -13.10 -12.40 7.63
CA ASP A 139 -11.84 -12.54 8.38
C ASP A 139 -12.14 -13.23 9.73
N VAL A 140 -12.05 -14.55 9.78
CA VAL A 140 -12.15 -15.32 11.03
C VAL A 140 -10.88 -15.04 11.83
N ILE A 141 -10.99 -14.19 12.85
CA ILE A 141 -9.92 -14.00 13.83
C ILE A 141 -9.84 -15.29 14.62
N GLU A 142 -8.85 -16.11 14.26
CA GLU A 142 -8.54 -17.33 15.00
C GLU A 142 -7.88 -16.90 16.32
N ASP A 143 -8.61 -17.03 17.43
CA ASP A 143 -8.08 -16.68 18.74
C ASP A 143 -6.96 -17.66 19.12
N TYR A 144 -5.72 -17.15 19.12
CA TYR A 144 -4.54 -17.95 19.42
C TYR A 144 -4.59 -18.53 20.84
N ASP A 145 -5.18 -17.79 21.78
CA ASP A 145 -5.30 -18.19 23.19
C ASP A 145 -6.27 -19.36 23.37
N GLU A 146 -7.30 -19.46 22.53
CA GLU A 146 -8.24 -20.59 22.53
C GLU A 146 -7.63 -21.87 21.92
N ARG A 147 -6.73 -21.71 20.94
CA ARG A 147 -6.01 -22.85 20.31
C ARG A 147 -4.81 -23.35 21.11
N TYR A 148 -4.10 -22.46 21.82
CA TYR A 148 -2.94 -22.82 22.65
C TYR A 148 -3.04 -22.19 24.04
N PRO A 149 -3.69 -22.87 25.01
CA PRO A 149 -3.80 -22.33 26.36
C PRO A 149 -2.41 -22.21 27.00
N PRO A 150 -2.13 -21.14 27.76
CA PRO A 150 -0.91 -21.05 28.54
C PRO A 150 -0.84 -22.22 29.54
N LYS A 151 0.34 -22.85 29.64
CA LYS A 151 0.59 -24.00 30.53
C LYS A 151 0.60 -23.62 32.00
#